data_AF-A0AAE0KGE3-F1
#
_entry.id   AF-A0AAE0KGE3-F1
#
_cell.length_a   1.000
_cell.length_b   1.000
_cell.length_c   1.000
_cell.angle_alpha   90.00
_cell.angle_beta   90.00
_cell.angle_gamma   90.00
#
_symmetry.space_group_name_H-M   'P 1'
#
loop_
_entity.id
_entity.type
_entity.pdbx_description
1 polymer ?
#
loop_
_entity_poly.entity_id
_entity_poly.type
_entity_poly.pdbx_seq_one_letter_code
_entity_poly.pdbx_strand_id
1 'polypeptide(L)'
;MRPPLSTPAGAAAATAAATILVLLSPTRAQRTPTPYTDANTGIAFLGFADGTGFKFGLALPPAADSTPTLIAQIVSPLNKAGAGWGGVAFGTSMIGPLQVVAWPSPSAGNNNVMIAARSSSGRDIADTKPYTQNTISFAPIAKGTFANGTHVSATFVCTGCVASDSFAAAAAGRPAPFGYAYSLVAVSSPASKNSALSDHTTQGEPYGGFSFTLADARTADYKRFAALAVTASGEGDGGGGGGGGGNSTQPTAGGSNSTGLASNATGSGGSSAGSPAAPPDNDGDDDAGADAGAADSDDIVVHAAEDRLNYNKMPVGEVAALGVVCALYVLHAFSVF
;
A
#
# COMPACT_ATOMS: atom_id res chain seq x y z
N MET A 1 -23.27 -61.13 -82.66
CA MET A 1 -21.95 -61.57 -82.16
C MET A 1 -21.44 -60.51 -81.20
N ARG A 2 -20.98 -60.93 -80.00
CA ARG A 2 -20.14 -60.27 -78.95
C ARG A 2 -20.16 -58.73 -78.77
N PRO A 3 -20.10 -58.25 -77.50
CA PRO A 3 -20.46 -56.88 -77.11
C PRO A 3 -19.29 -55.88 -77.19
N PRO A 4 -19.54 -54.56 -77.15
CA PRO A 4 -18.55 -53.60 -76.65
C PRO A 4 -18.74 -53.38 -75.14
N LEU A 5 -17.69 -53.71 -74.38
CA LEU A 5 -17.60 -53.53 -72.94
C LEU A 5 -16.86 -52.22 -72.61
N SER A 6 -17.55 -51.39 -71.83
CA SER A 6 -17.08 -50.42 -70.82
C SER A 6 -15.87 -49.52 -71.09
N THR A 7 -16.13 -48.22 -71.19
CA THR A 7 -15.23 -47.11 -70.84
C THR A 7 -14.96 -47.08 -69.32
N PRO A 8 -13.76 -46.64 -68.87
CA PRO A 8 -13.46 -46.45 -67.46
C PRO A 8 -13.93 -45.08 -66.93
N ALA A 9 -14.35 -45.09 -65.67
CA ALA A 9 -14.81 -43.95 -64.89
C ALA A 9 -13.71 -42.90 -64.68
N GLY A 10 -14.11 -41.62 -64.79
CA GLY A 10 -13.27 -40.46 -64.52
C GLY A 10 -12.89 -40.32 -63.05
N ALA A 11 -11.64 -39.98 -62.82
CA ALA A 11 -11.10 -39.58 -61.53
C ALA A 11 -11.66 -38.20 -61.13
N ALA A 12 -12.36 -38.13 -60.00
CA ALA A 12 -12.66 -36.87 -59.32
C ALA A 12 -11.53 -36.59 -58.31
N ALA A 13 -10.62 -35.68 -58.66
CA ALA A 13 -9.63 -35.16 -57.74
C ALA A 13 -10.33 -34.18 -56.77
N ALA A 14 -10.60 -34.65 -55.54
CA ALA A 14 -11.08 -33.80 -54.47
C ALA A 14 -9.93 -32.91 -53.97
N THR A 15 -9.97 -31.62 -54.32
CA THR A 15 -9.04 -30.61 -53.82
C THR A 15 -9.43 -30.27 -52.37
N ALA A 16 -8.71 -30.84 -51.40
CA ALA A 16 -8.88 -30.51 -49.99
C ALA A 16 -8.29 -29.13 -49.70
N ALA A 17 -9.14 -28.12 -49.52
CA ALA A 17 -8.75 -26.81 -49.05
C ALA A 17 -8.42 -26.88 -47.54
N ALA A 18 -7.14 -26.96 -47.20
CA ALA A 18 -6.67 -26.85 -45.83
C ALA A 18 -6.81 -25.39 -45.35
N THR A 19 -7.82 -25.14 -44.52
CA THR A 19 -8.02 -23.83 -43.88
C THR A 19 -7.06 -23.73 -42.69
N ILE A 20 -5.97 -22.99 -42.82
CA ILE A 20 -5.02 -22.71 -41.74
C ILE A 20 -5.67 -21.70 -40.79
N LEU A 21 -6.19 -22.20 -39.66
CA LEU A 21 -6.64 -21.37 -38.55
C LEU A 21 -5.41 -20.86 -37.80
N VAL A 22 -4.97 -19.64 -38.13
CA VAL A 22 -3.94 -18.94 -37.34
C VAL A 22 -4.55 -18.59 -35.99
N LEU A 23 -4.21 -19.36 -34.96
CA LEU A 23 -4.46 -19.01 -33.56
C LEU A 23 -3.63 -17.77 -33.24
N LEU A 24 -4.24 -16.57 -33.33
CA LEU A 24 -3.71 -15.37 -32.70
C LEU A 24 -3.74 -15.60 -31.18
N SER A 25 -2.67 -16.17 -30.64
CA SER A 25 -2.42 -16.12 -29.22
C SER A 25 -2.37 -14.65 -28.81
N PRO A 26 -3.19 -14.18 -27.86
CA PRO A 26 -3.08 -12.81 -27.39
C PRO A 26 -1.70 -12.64 -26.79
N THR A 27 -0.84 -11.89 -27.46
CA THR A 27 0.40 -11.39 -26.87
C THR A 27 -0.01 -10.51 -25.70
N ARG A 28 0.18 -11.02 -24.47
CA ARG A 28 0.09 -10.17 -23.28
C ARG A 28 1.15 -9.09 -23.45
N ALA A 29 0.75 -7.89 -23.83
CA ALA A 29 1.66 -6.76 -23.92
C ALA A 29 2.41 -6.67 -22.58
N GLN A 30 3.72 -6.89 -22.62
CA GLN A 30 4.55 -6.75 -21.44
C GLN A 30 4.46 -5.28 -21.03
N ARG A 31 3.85 -5.03 -19.88
CA ARG A 31 3.56 -3.67 -19.44
C ARG A 31 4.85 -3.06 -18.95
N THR A 32 5.45 -2.26 -19.82
CA THR A 32 6.64 -1.49 -19.51
C THR A 32 6.28 -0.47 -18.43
N PRO A 33 7.11 -0.33 -17.39
CA PRO A 33 6.93 0.75 -16.43
C PRO A 33 6.95 2.11 -17.11
N THR A 34 6.08 3.02 -16.66
CA THR A 34 5.98 4.37 -17.23
C THR A 34 5.98 5.42 -16.13
N PRO A 35 6.59 6.59 -16.36
CA PRO A 35 6.51 7.69 -15.41
C PRO A 35 5.07 8.18 -15.23
N TYR A 36 4.69 8.53 -14.00
CA TYR A 36 3.45 9.25 -13.70
C TYR A 36 3.64 10.15 -12.47
N THR A 37 2.76 11.14 -12.32
CA THR A 37 2.68 11.95 -11.10
C THR A 37 1.41 11.58 -10.34
N ASP A 38 1.54 11.21 -9.08
CA ASP A 38 0.41 10.94 -8.21
C ASP A 38 -0.34 12.23 -7.90
N ALA A 39 -1.63 12.28 -8.20
CA ALA A 39 -2.42 13.50 -8.09
C ALA A 39 -2.65 13.96 -6.63
N ASN A 40 -2.60 13.03 -5.66
CA ASN A 40 -2.88 13.35 -4.26
C ASN A 40 -1.65 13.93 -3.55
N THR A 41 -0.46 13.40 -3.87
CA THR A 41 0.81 13.76 -3.23
C THR A 41 1.68 14.69 -4.06
N GLY A 42 1.49 14.71 -5.39
CA GLY A 42 2.37 15.40 -6.34
C GLY A 42 3.71 14.70 -6.57
N ILE A 43 3.88 13.47 -6.09
CA ILE A 43 5.12 12.70 -6.24
C ILE A 43 5.22 12.13 -7.65
N ALA A 44 6.38 12.30 -8.27
CA ALA A 44 6.72 11.65 -9.54
C ALA A 44 7.26 10.24 -9.27
N PHE A 45 6.62 9.23 -9.86
CA PHE A 45 6.96 7.82 -9.75
C PHE A 45 7.30 7.22 -11.11
N LEU A 46 8.18 6.22 -11.13
CA LEU A 46 8.15 5.19 -12.16
C LEU A 46 7.08 4.16 -11.77
N GLY A 47 6.09 3.95 -12.64
CA GLY A 47 4.87 3.22 -12.33
C GLY A 47 4.67 1.94 -13.12
N PHE A 48 4.09 0.94 -12.46
CA PHE A 48 3.50 -0.24 -13.06
C PHE A 48 2.00 -0.25 -12.79
N ALA A 49 1.21 -0.65 -13.77
CA ALA A 49 -0.22 -0.90 -13.60
C ALA A 49 -0.57 -2.24 -14.24
N ASP A 50 -1.27 -3.09 -13.50
CA ASP A 50 -1.74 -4.39 -13.96
C ASP A 50 -3.03 -4.28 -14.81
N GLY A 51 -3.55 -3.06 -14.98
CA GLY A 51 -4.78 -2.73 -15.72
C GLY A 51 -6.05 -3.43 -15.28
N THR A 52 -6.03 -4.09 -14.12
CA THR A 52 -7.23 -4.55 -13.42
C THR A 52 -7.50 -3.75 -12.14
N GLY A 53 -6.55 -2.88 -11.77
CA GLY A 53 -6.71 -1.86 -10.73
C GLY A 53 -5.50 -1.77 -9.79
N PHE A 54 -4.61 -2.77 -9.80
CA PHE A 54 -3.37 -2.73 -9.06
C PHE A 54 -2.37 -1.78 -9.72
N LYS A 55 -1.73 -0.94 -8.91
CA LYS A 55 -0.61 -0.09 -9.32
C LYS A 55 0.52 -0.14 -8.30
N PHE A 56 1.74 -0.07 -8.80
CA PHE A 56 2.95 0.11 -8.00
C PHE A 56 3.75 1.30 -8.53
N GLY A 57 4.13 2.22 -7.65
CA GLY A 57 5.00 3.35 -7.95
C GLY A 57 6.32 3.26 -7.17
N LEU A 58 7.43 3.61 -7.81
CA LEU A 58 8.74 3.70 -7.17
C LEU A 58 9.40 5.05 -7.46
N ALA A 59 9.91 5.69 -6.41
CA ALA A 59 10.82 6.82 -6.50
C ALA A 59 12.04 6.56 -5.63
N LEU A 60 13.22 6.74 -6.22
CA LEU A 60 14.52 6.49 -5.61
C LEU A 60 15.30 7.80 -5.45
N PRO A 61 16.19 7.86 -4.45
CA PRO A 61 17.11 8.98 -4.32
C PRO A 61 18.08 9.04 -5.52
N PRO A 62 18.73 10.19 -5.77
CA PRO A 62 19.83 10.30 -6.71
C PRO A 62 20.91 9.25 -6.43
N ALA A 63 21.64 8.81 -7.45
CA ALA A 63 22.63 7.73 -7.30
C ALA A 63 23.77 8.06 -6.32
N ALA A 64 24.08 9.35 -6.14
CA ALA A 64 25.07 9.83 -5.19
C ALA A 64 24.63 9.69 -3.72
N ASP A 65 23.32 9.56 -3.47
CA ASP A 65 22.76 9.38 -2.14
C ASP A 65 22.70 7.87 -1.85
N SER A 66 23.63 7.37 -1.02
CA SER A 66 23.80 5.95 -0.73
C SER A 66 22.84 5.41 0.35
N THR A 67 21.67 6.03 0.55
CA THR A 67 20.73 5.61 1.60
C THR A 67 19.91 4.41 1.13
N PRO A 68 19.71 3.38 1.99
CA PRO A 68 18.89 2.22 1.65
C PRO A 68 17.38 2.54 1.76
N THR A 69 16.97 3.67 1.18
CA THR A 69 15.64 4.25 1.31
C THR A 69 15.00 4.40 -0.05
N LEU A 70 13.69 4.19 -0.11
CA LEU A 70 12.88 4.41 -1.30
C LEU A 70 11.53 5.01 -0.91
N ILE A 71 10.83 5.60 -1.87
CA ILE A 71 9.40 5.91 -1.72
C ILE A 71 8.65 4.93 -2.62
N ALA A 72 7.69 4.21 -2.05
CA ALA A 72 6.84 3.29 -2.78
C ALA A 72 5.38 3.71 -2.65
N GLN A 73 4.61 3.43 -3.70
CA GLN A 73 3.15 3.50 -3.68
C GLN A 73 2.59 2.13 -4.07
N ILE A 74 1.67 1.60 -3.25
CA ILE A 74 0.85 0.44 -3.58
C ILE A 74 -0.59 0.94 -3.67
N VAL A 75 -1.24 0.75 -4.83
CA VAL A 75 -2.69 0.94 -4.97
C VAL A 75 -3.28 -0.41 -5.33
N SER A 76 -4.23 -0.89 -4.55
CA SER A 76 -4.81 -2.21 -4.73
C SER A 76 -6.33 -2.16 -4.67
N PRO A 77 -7.03 -2.91 -5.55
CA PRO A 77 -8.48 -3.07 -5.45
C PRO A 77 -8.91 -3.67 -4.11
N LEU A 78 -10.12 -3.31 -3.69
CA LEU A 78 -10.84 -3.89 -2.57
C LEU A 78 -12.17 -4.46 -3.05
N ASN A 79 -12.73 -5.39 -2.28
CA ASN A 79 -14.08 -5.88 -2.52
C ASN A 79 -15.14 -4.80 -2.20
N LYS A 80 -16.41 -5.11 -2.48
CA LYS A 80 -17.54 -4.19 -2.25
C LYS A 80 -17.74 -3.78 -0.79
N ALA A 81 -17.18 -4.54 0.15
CA ALA A 81 -17.19 -4.23 1.58
C ALA A 81 -15.96 -3.42 2.02
N GLY A 82 -15.11 -2.96 1.09
CA GLY A 82 -13.89 -2.22 1.39
C GLY A 82 -12.80 -3.08 2.03
N ALA A 83 -12.80 -4.40 1.80
CA ALA A 83 -11.82 -5.32 2.35
C ALA A 83 -10.97 -6.00 1.26
N GLY A 84 -9.76 -6.40 1.64
CA GLY A 84 -8.76 -6.96 0.74
C GLY A 84 -7.36 -6.53 1.16
N TRP A 85 -6.37 -6.89 0.37
CA TRP A 85 -4.98 -6.47 0.55
C TRP A 85 -4.25 -6.48 -0.80
N GLY A 86 -3.19 -5.68 -0.91
CA GLY A 86 -2.27 -5.70 -2.05
C GLY A 86 -0.83 -5.75 -1.60
N GLY A 87 0.04 -6.32 -2.42
CA GLY A 87 1.44 -6.51 -2.08
C GLY A 87 2.38 -6.51 -3.26
N VAL A 88 3.63 -6.19 -2.95
CA VAL A 88 4.76 -6.26 -3.87
C VAL A 88 5.86 -7.12 -3.27
N ALA A 89 6.43 -8.02 -4.05
CA ALA A 89 7.65 -8.74 -3.73
C ALA A 89 8.82 -8.03 -4.41
N PHE A 90 9.91 -7.82 -3.68
CA PHE A 90 11.15 -7.22 -4.18
C PHE A 90 12.03 -8.28 -4.86
N GLY A 91 11.42 -9.01 -5.79
CA GLY A 91 12.02 -10.10 -6.54
C GLY A 91 11.00 -10.75 -7.47
N THR A 92 11.43 -11.67 -8.33
CA THR A 92 10.53 -12.40 -9.24
C THR A 92 9.69 -13.48 -8.56
N SER A 93 10.07 -13.89 -7.35
CA SER A 93 9.45 -14.96 -6.58
C SER A 93 8.84 -14.41 -5.30
N MET A 94 7.71 -14.96 -4.85
CA MET A 94 7.23 -14.72 -3.48
C MET A 94 8.15 -15.34 -2.43
N ILE A 95 8.82 -16.45 -2.77
CA ILE A 95 9.67 -17.18 -1.83
C ILE A 95 11.03 -16.50 -1.73
N GLY A 96 11.40 -16.09 -0.52
CA GLY A 96 12.71 -15.51 -0.22
C GLY A 96 12.72 -13.99 0.01
N PRO A 97 12.38 -13.15 -0.98
CA PRO A 97 12.67 -11.72 -0.90
C PRO A 97 11.76 -11.01 0.11
N LEU A 98 12.12 -9.76 0.40
CA LEU A 98 11.23 -8.83 1.06
C LEU A 98 9.92 -8.71 0.28
N GLN A 99 8.81 -8.81 1.00
CA GLN A 99 7.48 -8.48 0.51
C GLN A 99 6.93 -7.32 1.34
N VAL A 100 6.27 -6.38 0.69
CA VAL A 100 5.56 -5.30 1.37
C VAL A 100 4.10 -5.41 0.99
N VAL A 101 3.25 -5.49 2.00
CA VAL A 101 1.80 -5.65 1.88
C VAL A 101 1.08 -4.51 2.58
N ALA A 102 -0.07 -4.12 2.03
CA ALA A 102 -0.92 -3.08 2.59
C ALA A 102 -2.40 -3.47 2.56
N TRP A 103 -3.13 -3.10 3.60
CA TRP A 103 -4.56 -3.35 3.72
C TRP A 103 -5.28 -2.29 4.57
N PRO A 104 -6.60 -2.10 4.39
CA PRO A 104 -7.41 -1.26 5.27
C PRO A 104 -7.39 -1.76 6.71
N SER A 105 -7.08 -0.88 7.66
CA SER A 105 -6.98 -1.23 9.07
C SER A 105 -7.50 -0.11 9.96
N PRO A 106 -8.44 -0.39 10.88
CA PRO A 106 -8.96 0.62 11.80
C PRO A 106 -7.94 1.03 12.87
N SER A 107 -6.80 0.34 12.98
CA SER A 107 -5.80 0.57 14.03
C SER A 107 -4.50 1.17 13.52
N ALA A 108 -4.39 1.48 12.23
CA ALA A 108 -3.18 2.03 11.63
C ALA A 108 -3.04 3.57 11.76
N GLY A 109 -3.55 4.12 12.87
CA GLY A 109 -3.63 5.56 13.10
C GLY A 109 -4.48 6.30 12.07
N ASN A 110 -4.16 7.58 11.83
CA ASN A 110 -5.00 8.51 11.07
C ASN A 110 -5.22 8.14 9.59
N ASN A 111 -4.44 7.20 9.04
CA ASN A 111 -4.48 6.86 7.62
C ASN A 111 -5.34 5.61 7.32
N ASN A 112 -5.78 4.88 8.34
CA ASN A 112 -6.59 3.66 8.21
C ASN A 112 -6.00 2.58 7.28
N VAL A 113 -4.68 2.54 7.10
CA VAL A 113 -3.99 1.57 6.24
C VAL A 113 -2.77 1.00 6.97
N MET A 114 -2.77 -0.32 7.16
CA MET A 114 -1.61 -1.04 7.70
C MET A 114 -0.63 -1.35 6.58
N ILE A 115 0.67 -1.16 6.83
CA ILE A 115 1.76 -1.55 5.93
C ILE A 115 2.66 -2.51 6.71
N ALA A 116 2.95 -3.68 6.14
CA ALA A 116 3.77 -4.69 6.81
C ALA A 116 4.80 -5.31 5.87
N ALA A 117 5.98 -5.60 6.45
CA ALA A 117 7.04 -6.35 5.79
C ALA A 117 6.85 -7.86 6.05
N ARG A 118 6.91 -8.66 4.99
CA ARG A 118 6.76 -10.11 5.02
C ARG A 118 7.89 -10.79 4.23
N SER A 119 8.03 -12.09 4.44
CA SER A 119 8.71 -13.00 3.51
C SER A 119 8.05 -14.38 3.62
N SER A 120 8.12 -15.15 2.53
CA SER A 120 7.58 -16.51 2.48
C SER A 120 8.70 -17.52 2.30
N SER A 121 8.63 -18.63 3.04
CA SER A 121 9.51 -19.79 2.84
C SER A 121 8.95 -20.81 1.84
N GLY A 122 7.68 -20.65 1.45
CA GLY A 122 6.95 -21.54 0.54
C GLY A 122 5.75 -20.81 -0.07
N ARG A 123 4.82 -21.58 -0.65
CA ARG A 123 3.65 -21.03 -1.39
C ARG A 123 2.37 -21.05 -0.56
N ASP A 124 2.39 -21.68 0.61
CA ASP A 124 1.22 -21.73 1.47
C ASP A 124 1.10 -20.47 2.32
N ILE A 125 -0.13 -20.07 2.66
CA ILE A 125 -0.38 -18.92 3.55
C ILE A 125 0.42 -19.05 4.86
N ALA A 126 0.51 -20.26 5.39
CA ALA A 126 1.23 -20.56 6.63
C ALA A 126 2.73 -20.25 6.55
N ASP A 127 3.32 -20.25 5.35
CA ASP A 127 4.74 -19.97 5.13
C ASP A 127 5.07 -18.48 5.09
N THR A 128 4.06 -17.62 5.05
CA THR A 128 4.25 -16.16 4.98
C THR A 128 4.33 -15.58 6.39
N LYS A 129 5.52 -15.10 6.76
CA LYS A 129 5.85 -14.61 8.12
C LYS A 129 6.29 -13.14 8.07
N PRO A 130 6.31 -12.45 9.23
CA PRO A 130 6.97 -11.15 9.34
C PRO A 130 8.41 -11.22 8.83
N TYR A 131 8.85 -10.19 8.11
CA TYR A 131 10.22 -10.10 7.61
C TYR A 131 11.21 -9.86 8.76
N THR A 132 12.30 -10.61 8.80
CA THR A 132 13.29 -10.56 9.91
C THR A 132 14.74 -10.45 9.47
N GLN A 133 15.04 -10.40 8.17
CA GLN A 133 16.44 -10.40 7.70
C GLN A 133 17.17 -9.09 8.01
N ASN A 134 16.45 -7.96 8.02
CA ASN A 134 16.93 -6.67 8.52
C ASN A 134 15.77 -5.82 9.04
N THR A 135 16.10 -4.74 9.75
CA THR A 135 15.11 -3.76 10.20
C THR A 135 14.52 -3.03 8.99
N ILE A 136 13.19 -3.06 8.91
CA ILE A 136 12.40 -2.30 7.94
C ILE A 136 11.56 -1.29 8.72
N SER A 137 11.51 -0.05 8.25
CA SER A 137 10.64 0.98 8.79
C SER A 137 9.84 1.62 7.67
N PHE A 138 8.55 1.81 7.91
CA PHE A 138 7.64 2.51 7.00
C PHE A 138 7.22 3.84 7.64
N ALA A 139 7.41 4.94 6.92
CA ALA A 139 6.87 6.24 7.28
C ALA A 139 5.79 6.62 6.23
N PRO A 140 4.49 6.52 6.56
CA PRO A 140 3.42 6.82 5.63
C PRO A 140 3.43 8.29 5.19
N ILE A 141 3.10 8.53 3.92
CA ILE A 141 2.80 9.84 3.36
C ILE A 141 1.27 9.98 3.38
N ALA A 142 0.76 10.79 4.31
CA ALA A 142 -0.67 10.82 4.67
C ALA A 142 -1.60 11.04 3.47
N LYS A 143 -1.32 12.02 2.60
CA LYS A 143 -2.15 12.30 1.41
C LYS A 143 -2.21 11.14 0.40
N GLY A 144 -1.20 10.28 0.38
CA GLY A 144 -1.14 9.11 -0.49
C GLY A 144 -1.45 7.80 0.24
N THR A 145 -1.90 7.85 1.49
CA THR A 145 -2.17 6.66 2.30
C THR A 145 -3.60 6.73 2.84
N PHE A 146 -4.49 5.95 2.25
CA PHE A 146 -5.90 5.91 2.60
C PHE A 146 -6.56 4.64 2.07
N ALA A 147 -7.67 4.25 2.67
CA ALA A 147 -8.58 3.25 2.13
C ALA A 147 -9.95 3.87 1.88
N ASN A 148 -10.59 3.49 0.77
CA ASN A 148 -11.98 3.82 0.48
C ASN A 148 -12.75 2.55 0.07
N GLY A 149 -14.00 2.66 -0.36
CA GLY A 149 -14.83 1.50 -0.70
C GLY A 149 -14.35 0.68 -1.91
N THR A 150 -13.34 1.13 -2.65
CA THR A 150 -12.87 0.48 -3.88
C THR A 150 -11.38 0.15 -3.89
N HIS A 151 -10.55 0.93 -3.18
CA HIS A 151 -9.11 0.77 -3.20
C HIS A 151 -8.49 1.08 -1.84
N VAL A 152 -7.38 0.39 -1.57
CA VAL A 152 -6.39 0.83 -0.60
C VAL A 152 -5.22 1.46 -1.36
N SER A 153 -4.79 2.63 -0.90
CA SER A 153 -3.57 3.30 -1.35
C SER A 153 -2.62 3.41 -0.16
N ALA A 154 -1.38 2.96 -0.34
CA ALA A 154 -0.32 3.06 0.63
C ALA A 154 0.90 3.71 -0.01
N THR A 155 1.17 4.96 0.32
CA THR A 155 2.35 5.68 -0.15
C THR A 155 3.26 5.95 1.04
N PHE A 156 4.50 5.49 0.99
CA PHE A 156 5.38 5.51 2.17
C PHE A 156 6.84 5.63 1.79
N VAL A 157 7.61 6.27 2.67
CA VAL A 157 9.06 6.10 2.70
C VAL A 157 9.35 4.76 3.36
N CYS A 158 10.11 3.90 2.67
CA CYS A 158 10.64 2.69 3.27
C CYS A 158 12.14 2.79 3.51
N THR A 159 12.54 2.68 4.77
CA THR A 159 13.93 2.56 5.18
C THR A 159 14.28 1.09 5.37
N GLY A 160 15.40 0.65 4.78
CA GLY A 160 15.87 -0.73 4.84
C GLY A 160 15.27 -1.64 3.76
N CYS A 161 14.35 -1.15 2.93
CA CYS A 161 13.80 -1.93 1.81
C CYS A 161 14.81 -2.14 0.67
N VAL A 162 15.84 -1.30 0.56
CA VAL A 162 16.90 -1.47 -0.45
C VAL A 162 17.97 -2.39 0.13
N ALA A 163 17.79 -3.69 -0.07
CA ALA A 163 18.75 -4.72 0.29
C ALA A 163 19.48 -5.26 -0.94
N SER A 164 20.62 -5.92 -0.70
CA SER A 164 21.48 -6.43 -1.78
C SER A 164 20.80 -7.53 -2.59
N ASP A 165 19.89 -8.32 -2.01
CA ASP A 165 19.17 -9.40 -2.69
C ASP A 165 18.15 -8.89 -3.72
N SER A 166 17.39 -7.88 -3.33
CA SER A 166 16.25 -7.30 -4.05
C SER A 166 16.67 -6.39 -5.20
N PHE A 167 17.87 -5.81 -5.10
CA PHE A 167 18.40 -4.86 -6.06
C PHE A 167 19.75 -5.27 -6.66
N ALA A 168 20.24 -6.49 -6.39
CA ALA A 168 21.48 -7.04 -6.97
C ALA A 168 21.49 -6.98 -8.50
N ALA A 169 20.36 -7.28 -9.15
CA ALA A 169 20.25 -7.22 -10.60
C ALA A 169 20.55 -5.80 -11.13
N ALA A 170 20.09 -4.77 -10.42
CA ALA A 170 20.36 -3.38 -10.78
C ALA A 170 21.81 -2.96 -10.51
N ALA A 171 22.44 -3.49 -9.47
CA ALA A 171 23.88 -3.31 -9.26
C ALA A 171 24.70 -3.89 -10.44
N ALA A 172 24.16 -4.89 -11.15
CA ALA A 172 24.71 -5.45 -12.39
C ALA A 172 24.20 -4.76 -13.67
N GLY A 173 23.55 -3.60 -13.58
CA GLY A 173 23.04 -2.84 -14.73
C GLY A 173 21.82 -3.46 -15.41
N ARG A 174 21.12 -4.41 -14.77
CA ARG A 174 19.91 -5.07 -15.30
C ARG A 174 18.65 -4.50 -14.65
N PRO A 175 17.48 -4.61 -15.30
CA PRO A 175 16.22 -4.28 -14.65
C PRO A 175 16.04 -5.07 -13.34
N ALA A 176 15.64 -4.38 -12.28
CA ALA A 176 15.32 -4.98 -10.99
C ALA A 176 13.95 -5.68 -11.09
N PRO A 177 13.87 -6.97 -10.74
CA PRO A 177 12.60 -7.69 -10.79
C PRO A 177 11.72 -7.40 -9.57
N PHE A 178 10.42 -7.37 -9.80
CA PHE A 178 9.39 -7.28 -8.78
C PHE A 178 8.25 -8.25 -9.09
N GLY A 179 7.50 -8.63 -8.07
CA GLY A 179 6.25 -9.37 -8.18
C GLY A 179 5.12 -8.54 -7.59
N TYR A 180 3.91 -8.65 -8.13
CA TYR A 180 2.71 -8.12 -7.49
C TYR A 180 1.70 -9.24 -7.26
N ALA A 181 0.89 -9.05 -6.22
CA ALA A 181 -0.27 -9.87 -5.92
C ALA A 181 -1.27 -9.05 -5.09
N TYR A 182 -2.55 -9.37 -5.20
CA TYR A 182 -3.58 -8.81 -4.33
C TYR A 182 -4.72 -9.80 -4.12
N SER A 183 -5.52 -9.59 -3.07
CA SER A 183 -6.71 -10.38 -2.79
C SER A 183 -7.88 -9.46 -2.45
N LEU A 184 -9.07 -9.83 -2.91
CA LEU A 184 -10.34 -9.23 -2.52
C LEU A 184 -10.89 -9.85 -1.23
N VAL A 185 -10.21 -10.84 -0.65
CA VAL A 185 -10.54 -11.44 0.64
C VAL A 185 -9.81 -10.68 1.75
N ALA A 186 -10.53 -10.37 2.83
CA ALA A 186 -9.97 -9.66 3.98
C ALA A 186 -8.84 -10.46 4.65
N VAL A 187 -7.87 -9.75 5.22
CA VAL A 187 -6.91 -10.36 6.16
C VAL A 187 -7.63 -10.78 7.44
N SER A 188 -7.10 -11.80 8.15
CA SER A 188 -7.79 -12.39 9.31
C SER A 188 -7.94 -11.45 10.52
N SER A 189 -7.05 -10.48 10.67
CA SER A 189 -7.03 -9.55 11.81
C SER A 189 -6.49 -8.19 11.37
N PRO A 190 -7.33 -7.34 10.74
CA PRO A 190 -6.89 -6.09 10.10
C PRO A 190 -6.09 -5.15 11.00
N ALA A 191 -6.36 -5.13 12.31
CA ALA A 191 -5.64 -4.33 13.29
C ALA A 191 -4.18 -4.79 13.58
N SER A 192 -3.79 -5.99 13.14
CA SER A 192 -2.50 -6.60 13.48
C SER A 192 -1.56 -6.65 12.29
N LYS A 193 -0.35 -6.08 12.43
CA LYS A 193 0.74 -6.23 11.44
C LYS A 193 1.10 -7.68 11.14
N ASN A 194 0.77 -8.61 12.05
CA ASN A 194 1.02 -10.06 11.96
C ASN A 194 -0.19 -10.85 11.44
N SER A 195 -1.26 -10.18 10.98
CA SER A 195 -2.45 -10.84 10.43
C SER A 195 -2.08 -11.92 9.40
N ALA A 196 -2.82 -13.03 9.37
CA ALA A 196 -2.73 -13.94 8.24
C ALA A 196 -3.31 -13.24 7.00
N LEU A 197 -2.62 -13.39 5.87
CA LEU A 197 -3.12 -12.96 4.57
C LEU A 197 -4.02 -14.07 3.99
N SER A 198 -5.04 -13.69 3.24
CA SER A 198 -5.75 -14.63 2.38
C SER A 198 -4.89 -15.02 1.17
N ASP A 199 -5.21 -16.13 0.51
CA ASP A 199 -4.57 -16.49 -0.76
C ASP A 199 -5.02 -15.51 -1.87
N HIS A 200 -4.05 -14.93 -2.58
CA HIS A 200 -4.24 -13.97 -3.66
C HIS A 200 -4.76 -14.60 -4.97
N THR A 201 -5.07 -15.90 -4.96
CA THR A 201 -5.67 -16.62 -6.10
C THR A 201 -7.09 -17.10 -5.81
N THR A 202 -7.57 -16.92 -4.57
CA THR A 202 -8.86 -17.47 -4.10
C THR A 202 -10.04 -17.09 -5.00
N GLN A 203 -10.07 -15.86 -5.53
CA GLN A 203 -11.14 -15.39 -6.42
C GLN A 203 -10.64 -15.10 -7.84
N GLY A 204 -9.49 -15.67 -8.21
CA GLY A 204 -8.90 -15.49 -9.53
C GLY A 204 -8.24 -14.13 -9.75
N GLU A 205 -7.84 -13.43 -8.69
CA GLU A 205 -7.13 -12.16 -8.78
C GLU A 205 -5.79 -12.31 -9.54
N PRO A 206 -5.45 -11.34 -10.42
CA PRO A 206 -4.16 -11.33 -11.10
C PRO A 206 -2.97 -11.18 -10.16
N TYR A 207 -1.89 -11.86 -10.53
CA TYR A 207 -0.56 -11.70 -9.95
C TYR A 207 0.47 -11.85 -11.07
N GLY A 208 1.70 -11.42 -10.83
CA GLY A 208 2.75 -11.60 -11.82
C GLY A 208 4.03 -10.81 -11.55
N GLY A 209 5.00 -11.00 -12.44
CA GLY A 209 6.26 -10.29 -12.40
C GLY A 209 6.26 -9.04 -13.28
N PHE A 210 7.04 -8.04 -12.88
CA PHE A 210 7.42 -6.88 -13.68
C PHE A 210 8.86 -6.50 -13.34
N SER A 211 9.45 -5.53 -14.04
CA SER A 211 10.83 -5.11 -13.75
C SER A 211 11.03 -3.64 -14.04
N PHE A 212 11.79 -2.96 -13.17
CA PHE A 212 12.11 -1.53 -13.30
C PHE A 212 13.58 -1.35 -13.62
N THR A 213 13.89 -0.49 -14.58
CA THR A 213 15.23 0.10 -14.67
C THR A 213 15.34 1.14 -13.56
N LEU A 214 16.08 0.84 -12.48
CA LEU A 214 16.09 1.70 -11.29
C LEU A 214 16.58 3.12 -11.55
N ALA A 215 17.46 3.31 -12.55
CA ALA A 215 17.94 4.63 -12.94
C ALA A 215 16.77 5.56 -13.31
N ASP A 216 15.74 5.01 -13.96
CA ASP A 216 14.56 5.75 -14.42
C ASP A 216 13.61 6.10 -13.26
N ALA A 217 13.74 5.43 -12.12
CA ALA A 217 12.98 5.76 -10.90
C ALA A 217 13.68 6.80 -10.01
N ARG A 218 14.89 7.26 -10.36
CA ARG A 218 15.62 8.25 -9.56
C ARG A 218 15.08 9.65 -9.80
N THR A 219 14.98 10.43 -8.73
CA THR A 219 14.51 11.81 -8.79
C THR A 219 15.33 12.74 -7.90
N ALA A 220 15.60 13.95 -8.40
CA ALA A 220 16.24 15.02 -7.62
C ALA A 220 15.33 15.52 -6.47
N ASP A 221 14.01 15.39 -6.61
CA ASP A 221 13.02 15.81 -5.62
C ASP A 221 12.84 14.78 -4.48
N TYR A 222 13.64 13.72 -4.42
CA TYR A 222 13.45 12.63 -3.45
C TYR A 222 13.35 13.14 -2.01
N LYS A 223 14.25 14.04 -1.59
CA LYS A 223 14.24 14.60 -0.23
C LYS A 223 12.96 15.40 0.06
N ARG A 224 12.47 16.15 -0.93
CA ARG A 224 11.19 16.89 -0.84
C ARG A 224 10.01 15.92 -0.70
N PHE A 225 9.99 14.86 -1.51
CA PHE A 225 8.93 13.85 -1.45
C PHE A 225 8.96 13.06 -0.14
N ALA A 226 10.14 12.67 0.33
CA ALA A 226 10.32 11.94 1.58
C ALA A 226 9.91 12.77 2.80
N ALA A 227 10.11 14.09 2.76
CA ALA A 227 9.68 15.01 3.81
C ALA A 227 8.15 15.11 3.96
N LEU A 228 7.36 14.60 3.01
CA LEU A 228 5.90 14.48 3.14
C LEU A 228 5.48 13.33 4.07
N ALA A 229 6.40 12.43 4.41
CA ALA A 229 6.11 11.34 5.31
C ALA A 229 5.89 11.89 6.72
N VAL A 230 4.78 11.52 7.33
CA VAL A 230 4.63 11.70 8.76
C VAL A 230 5.51 10.66 9.43
N THR A 231 6.38 11.09 10.33
CA THR A 231 7.09 10.13 11.18
C THR A 231 6.01 9.45 12.01
N ALA A 232 5.75 8.17 11.74
CA ALA A 232 4.94 7.36 12.64
C ALA A 232 5.63 7.44 14.00
N SER A 233 4.98 8.09 14.96
CA SER A 233 5.39 8.04 16.36
C SER A 233 5.46 6.55 16.71
N GLY A 234 6.66 6.08 17.03
CA GLY A 234 6.93 4.67 17.23
C GLY A 234 5.97 4.07 18.25
N GLU A 235 5.10 3.17 17.80
CA GLU A 235 4.35 2.30 18.69
C GLU A 235 5.14 1.01 18.83
N GLY A 236 5.87 0.97 19.96
CA GLY A 236 6.49 -0.22 20.49
C GLY A 236 5.48 -1.36 20.51
N ASP A 237 5.98 -2.53 20.14
CA ASP A 237 5.29 -3.81 20.19
C ASP A 237 4.69 -3.99 21.60
N GLY A 238 3.38 -3.79 21.72
CA GLY A 238 2.61 -4.05 22.94
C GLY A 238 2.49 -5.55 23.18
N GLY A 239 3.61 -6.18 23.58
CA GLY A 239 3.63 -7.51 24.16
C GLY A 239 3.12 -7.46 25.60
N GLY A 240 1.82 -7.62 25.79
CA GLY A 240 1.23 -7.78 27.11
C GLY A 240 1.32 -9.22 27.62
N GLY A 241 1.94 -9.38 28.80
CA GLY A 241 1.52 -10.40 29.77
C GLY A 241 2.63 -11.20 30.46
N GLY A 242 2.85 -10.94 31.76
CA GLY A 242 3.45 -11.92 32.69
C GLY A 242 4.28 -11.31 33.82
N GLY A 243 3.64 -11.01 34.95
CA GLY A 243 4.25 -10.33 36.11
C GLY A 243 5.33 -11.11 36.87
N GLY A 244 6.08 -10.37 37.67
CA GLY A 244 7.02 -10.88 38.66
C GLY A 244 7.70 -9.73 39.38
N GLY A 245 7.26 -9.44 40.60
CA GLY A 245 7.79 -8.37 41.44
C GLY A 245 9.27 -8.57 41.77
N GLY A 246 10.01 -7.46 41.82
CA GLY A 246 11.42 -7.44 42.18
C GLY A 246 11.87 -6.04 42.57
N ASN A 247 11.73 -5.76 43.87
CA ASN A 247 12.25 -4.58 44.54
C ASN A 247 13.78 -4.50 44.36
N SER A 248 14.31 -3.41 43.80
CA SER A 248 15.75 -3.12 43.88
C SER A 248 16.04 -1.63 43.79
N THR A 249 16.71 -1.16 44.82
CA THR A 249 17.10 0.21 45.14
C THR A 249 18.13 0.77 44.16
N GLN A 250 17.82 1.94 43.60
CA GLN A 250 18.76 2.80 42.88
C GLN A 250 19.57 3.62 43.90
N PRO A 251 20.92 3.59 43.91
CA PRO A 251 21.70 4.53 44.69
C PRO A 251 21.94 5.83 43.92
N THR A 252 21.56 6.93 44.55
CA THR A 252 21.96 8.31 44.22
C THR A 252 23.40 8.53 44.71
N ALA A 253 24.28 9.05 43.84
CA ALA A 253 25.55 9.63 44.27
C ALA A 253 25.79 10.93 43.50
N GLY A 254 25.63 12.05 44.20
CA GLY A 254 26.21 13.33 43.84
C GLY A 254 27.62 13.47 44.44
N GLY A 255 28.43 14.35 43.87
CA GLY A 255 29.72 14.73 44.45
C GLY A 255 30.72 15.23 43.43
N SER A 256 30.81 16.56 43.32
CA SER A 256 31.74 17.34 42.52
C SER A 256 33.22 17.06 42.80
N ASN A 257 34.08 17.20 41.77
CA ASN A 257 35.42 17.76 41.98
C ASN A 257 35.92 18.52 40.75
N SER A 258 36.34 19.76 40.96
CA SER A 258 36.93 20.66 39.97
C SER A 258 38.45 20.74 40.15
N THR A 259 39.20 20.56 39.06
CA THR A 259 40.57 21.06 38.81
C THR A 259 40.74 21.02 37.28
N GLY A 260 41.25 21.98 36.52
CA GLY A 260 41.69 23.36 36.72
C GLY A 260 42.18 23.88 35.36
N LEU A 261 42.09 25.20 35.17
CA LEU A 261 42.94 26.07 34.34
C LEU A 261 42.89 25.98 32.80
N ALA A 262 42.33 27.03 32.17
CA ALA A 262 43.07 27.92 31.27
C ALA A 262 42.32 29.25 31.08
N SER A 263 42.94 30.32 31.54
CA SER A 263 42.49 31.72 31.46
C SER A 263 42.83 32.34 30.10
N ASN A 264 41.95 33.16 29.51
CA ASN A 264 42.34 34.43 28.87
C ASN A 264 41.11 35.29 28.48
N ALA A 265 40.85 36.39 29.20
CA ALA A 265 40.28 37.64 28.68
C ALA A 265 40.16 38.71 29.79
N THR A 266 41.13 39.60 29.82
CA THR A 266 41.10 41.00 30.27
C THR A 266 39.89 41.73 29.65
N GLY A 267 39.14 42.66 30.27
CA GLY A 267 39.11 43.29 31.58
C GLY A 267 38.24 44.56 31.51
N SER A 268 37.56 44.88 32.63
CA SER A 268 37.03 46.19 33.09
C SER A 268 35.97 46.93 32.24
N GLY A 269 34.88 47.48 32.77
CA GLY A 269 34.42 47.69 34.16
C GLY A 269 33.12 48.51 34.16
N GLY A 270 32.51 48.71 35.34
CA GLY A 270 31.42 49.70 35.50
C GLY A 270 30.32 49.29 36.49
N SER A 271 30.41 49.84 37.69
CA SER A 271 29.55 49.72 38.86
C SER A 271 28.08 50.13 38.65
N SER A 272 27.14 49.55 39.42
CA SER A 272 26.47 50.22 40.56
C SER A 272 25.12 49.57 40.95
N ALA A 273 24.91 49.44 42.27
CA ALA A 273 23.67 49.50 43.09
C ALA A 273 22.40 48.75 42.62
N GLY A 274 21.62 48.08 43.45
CA GLY A 274 21.52 47.94 44.90
C GLY A 274 20.35 46.98 45.23
N SER A 275 20.39 46.36 46.41
CA SER A 275 19.39 45.42 46.99
C SER A 275 18.08 46.14 47.42
N PRO A 276 17.09 45.51 48.13
CA PRO A 276 16.86 44.11 48.50
C PRO A 276 15.40 43.57 48.38
N ALA A 277 15.31 42.24 48.46
CA ALA A 277 14.35 41.33 49.14
C ALA A 277 12.86 41.69 49.48
N ALA A 278 12.00 40.70 49.14
CA ALA A 278 10.96 40.03 49.96
C ALA A 278 9.52 40.64 50.09
N PRO A 279 8.47 39.83 50.42
CA PRO A 279 8.14 38.45 50.01
C PRO A 279 6.60 38.30 49.70
N PRO A 280 5.83 37.21 50.00
CA PRO A 280 4.72 36.75 49.15
C PRO A 280 3.31 36.98 49.72
N ASP A 281 2.27 37.05 48.87
CA ASP A 281 0.89 36.91 49.32
C ASP A 281 0.14 35.87 48.47
N ASN A 282 -0.34 34.88 49.19
CA ASN A 282 -1.28 33.83 48.85
C ASN A 282 -2.66 34.31 49.33
N ASP A 283 -3.73 34.04 48.58
CA ASP A 283 -5.16 34.00 48.97
C ASP A 283 -5.92 34.06 47.61
N GLY A 284 -6.64 33.03 47.16
CA GLY A 284 -7.79 32.42 47.81
C GLY A 284 -9.04 33.16 47.34
N ASP A 285 -9.86 32.54 46.49
CA ASP A 285 -11.32 32.64 46.57
C ASP A 285 -12.02 31.79 45.50
N ASP A 286 -12.93 30.96 46.01
CA ASP A 286 -13.92 30.15 45.31
C ASP A 286 -15.02 31.05 44.72
N ASP A 287 -15.56 30.68 43.56
CA ASP A 287 -16.97 30.93 43.29
C ASP A 287 -17.55 29.91 42.31
N ALA A 288 -18.53 29.18 42.81
CA ALA A 288 -19.46 28.35 42.05
C ALA A 288 -20.66 29.20 41.62
N GLY A 289 -21.14 29.02 40.39
CA GLY A 289 -22.38 29.66 39.94
C GLY A 289 -22.85 29.17 38.60
N ALA A 290 -23.94 28.42 38.62
CA ALA A 290 -24.65 27.85 37.48
C ALA A 290 -25.67 28.84 36.87
N ASP A 291 -25.91 28.74 35.55
CA ASP A 291 -27.18 29.04 34.84
C ASP A 291 -27.00 28.49 33.40
N ALA A 292 -27.60 27.36 32.98
CA ALA A 292 -28.99 27.09 32.59
C ALA A 292 -29.56 27.95 31.44
N GLY A 293 -30.26 27.25 30.52
CA GLY A 293 -31.20 27.80 29.54
C GLY A 293 -30.62 28.03 28.15
N ALA A 294 -30.82 27.10 27.21
CA ALA A 294 -31.94 27.13 26.23
C ALA A 294 -31.55 27.92 24.95
N ALA A 295 -31.90 27.57 23.72
CA ALA A 295 -32.64 26.49 23.08
C ALA A 295 -32.33 26.68 21.57
N ASP A 296 -32.22 25.59 20.81
CA ASP A 296 -33.17 25.25 19.75
C ASP A 296 -32.82 25.84 18.37
N SER A 297 -32.62 24.95 17.39
CA SER A 297 -33.13 25.03 16.01
C SER A 297 -32.42 23.99 15.11
N ASP A 298 -33.24 23.06 14.60
CA ASP A 298 -33.14 22.38 13.29
C ASP A 298 -32.29 21.11 13.12
N ASP A 299 -32.87 20.07 13.69
CA ASP A 299 -33.23 18.78 13.05
C ASP A 299 -33.19 18.73 11.50
N ILE A 300 -32.24 17.96 10.94
CA ILE A 300 -32.39 17.25 9.66
C ILE A 300 -31.94 15.80 9.89
N VAL A 301 -32.84 14.97 10.39
CA VAL A 301 -32.76 13.52 10.27
C VAL A 301 -33.23 13.12 8.87
N VAL A 302 -32.28 12.80 7.98
CA VAL A 302 -32.61 12.11 6.72
C VAL A 302 -32.81 10.63 7.03
N HIS A 303 -34.06 10.23 7.23
CA HIS A 303 -34.48 8.83 7.09
C HIS A 303 -34.38 8.43 5.62
N ALA A 304 -33.26 7.81 5.22
CA ALA A 304 -33.22 7.01 4.00
C ALA A 304 -33.91 5.67 4.28
N ALA A 305 -35.13 5.53 3.77
CA ALA A 305 -35.80 4.24 3.64
C ALA A 305 -35.06 3.42 2.57
N GLU A 306 -34.21 2.49 2.99
CA GLU A 306 -33.74 1.42 2.10
C GLU A 306 -34.77 0.29 2.09
N ASP A 307 -35.59 0.31 1.05
CA ASP A 307 -36.42 -0.82 0.63
C ASP A 307 -35.50 -2.01 0.32
N ARG A 308 -35.38 -2.94 1.28
CA ARG A 308 -34.69 -4.21 1.06
C ARG A 308 -35.54 -5.10 0.16
N LEU A 309 -35.27 -5.06 -1.15
CA LEU A 309 -35.70 -6.10 -2.08
C LEU A 309 -35.03 -7.43 -1.68
N ASN A 310 -35.85 -8.29 -1.07
CA ASN A 310 -35.49 -9.60 -0.58
C ASN A 310 -35.28 -10.56 -1.77
N TYR A 311 -34.02 -10.81 -2.15
CA TYR A 311 -33.64 -11.58 -3.35
C TYR A 311 -33.87 -13.10 -3.24
N ASN A 312 -34.48 -13.59 -2.14
CA ASN A 312 -34.67 -15.03 -1.88
C ASN A 312 -36.05 -15.59 -2.25
N LYS A 313 -36.88 -14.86 -3.01
CA LYS A 313 -38.14 -15.40 -3.56
C LYS A 313 -38.42 -14.85 -4.96
N MET A 314 -37.77 -15.42 -5.97
CA MET A 314 -38.32 -15.40 -7.34
C MET A 314 -38.24 -16.79 -7.96
N PRO A 315 -39.33 -17.30 -8.56
CA PRO A 315 -39.33 -18.61 -9.21
C PRO A 315 -38.43 -18.60 -10.44
N VAL A 316 -37.70 -19.70 -10.62
CA VAL A 316 -36.85 -20.01 -11.78
C VAL A 316 -37.72 -20.06 -13.05
N GLY A 317 -37.89 -18.92 -13.73
CA GLY A 317 -38.73 -18.87 -14.92
C GLY A 317 -38.68 -17.60 -15.77
N GLU A 318 -38.00 -16.52 -15.37
CA GLU A 318 -38.14 -15.24 -16.09
C GLU A 318 -36.85 -14.42 -16.22
N VAL A 319 -35.71 -15.09 -16.44
CA VAL A 319 -34.41 -14.43 -16.69
C VAL A 319 -34.14 -14.18 -18.19
N ALA A 320 -35.10 -14.47 -19.07
CA ALA A 320 -34.92 -14.34 -20.52
C ALA A 320 -35.40 -12.98 -21.10
N ALA A 321 -36.12 -12.15 -20.35
CA ALA A 321 -36.75 -10.94 -20.88
C ALA A 321 -35.96 -9.63 -20.66
N LEU A 322 -34.96 -9.60 -19.77
CA LEU A 322 -34.15 -8.40 -19.51
C LEU A 322 -32.88 -8.28 -20.37
N GLY A 323 -32.49 -9.35 -21.08
CA GLY A 323 -31.30 -9.35 -21.95
C GLY A 323 -31.48 -8.61 -23.28
N VAL A 324 -32.71 -8.34 -23.72
CA VAL A 324 -32.98 -7.76 -25.05
C VAL A 324 -33.08 -6.22 -25.01
N VAL A 325 -33.37 -5.62 -23.86
CA VAL A 325 -33.52 -4.16 -23.74
C VAL A 325 -32.18 -3.43 -23.61
N CYS A 326 -31.13 -4.10 -23.10
CA CYS A 326 -29.81 -3.47 -22.94
C CYS A 326 -28.99 -3.39 -24.24
N ALA A 327 -29.30 -4.26 -25.22
CA ALA A 327 -28.58 -4.29 -26.51
C ALA A 327 -28.99 -3.15 -27.47
N LEU A 328 -30.16 -2.53 -27.28
CA LEU A 328 -30.63 -1.43 -28.13
C LEU A 328 -30.12 -0.05 -27.71
N TYR A 329 -29.66 0.11 -26.46
CA TYR A 329 -29.16 1.41 -25.97
C TYR A 329 -27.68 1.66 -26.33
N VAL A 330 -26.90 0.61 -26.59
CA VAL A 330 -25.47 0.73 -26.93
C VAL A 330 -25.26 1.11 -28.41
N LEU A 331 -26.23 0.81 -29.29
CA LEU A 331 -26.10 1.13 -30.73
C LEU A 331 -26.44 2.59 -31.10
N HIS A 332 -27.08 3.38 -30.23
CA HIS A 332 -27.38 4.80 -30.53
C HIS A 332 -26.30 5.79 -30.07
N ALA A 333 -25.30 5.35 -29.30
CA ALA A 333 -24.26 6.23 -28.76
C ALA A 333 -23.00 6.38 -29.66
N PHE A 334 -22.93 5.67 -30.80
CA PHE A 334 -21.78 5.69 -31.71
C PHE A 334 -21.97 6.50 -33.00
N SER A 335 -22.96 7.42 -33.05
CA SER A 335 -23.19 8.27 -34.24
C SER A 335 -23.10 9.78 -33.99
N VAL A 336 -22.61 10.22 -32.84
CA VAL A 336 -22.19 11.62 -32.63
C VAL A 336 -20.96 11.62 -31.74
N PHE A 337 -19.78 11.54 -32.35
CA PHE A 337 -18.48 12.17 -32.00
C PHE A 337 -17.39 11.57 -32.89
#